data_AF-A0A6I4ES09-F1
#
_entry.id   AF-A0A6I4ES09-F1
#
_cell.length_a   1.000
_cell.length_b   1.000
_cell.length_c   1.000
_cell.angle_alpha   90.00
_cell.angle_beta   90.00
_cell.angle_gamma   90.00
#
_symmetry.space_group_name_H-M   'P 1'
#
loop_
_entity.id
_entity.type
_entity.pdbx_description
1 polymer ?
#
loop_
_entity_poly.entity_id
_entity_poly.type
_entity_poly.pdbx_seq_one_letter_code
_entity_poly.pdbx_strand_id
1 'polypeptide(L)' 'MALLSRWMVLACAALSAGCGTTGSVNDGAGYAALTPAPETAAWIVNHDERFARQVVAHNMQCGKDELCRKGK' A
#
# COMPACT_ATOMS: atom_id res chain seq x y z
N MET A 1 46.35 23.57 4.32
CA MET A 1 45.59 22.32 4.56
C MET A 1 44.18 22.52 5.09
N ALA A 2 43.81 23.68 5.67
CA ALA A 2 42.44 23.88 6.21
C ALA A 2 41.35 24.19 5.16
N LEU A 3 41.72 24.72 3.98
CA LEU A 3 40.77 25.08 2.93
C LEU A 3 40.17 23.85 2.23
N LEU A 4 41.00 22.86 1.89
CA LEU A 4 40.56 21.61 1.23
C LEU A 4 39.55 20.81 2.08
N SER A 5 39.72 20.85 3.40
CA SER A 5 38.85 20.14 4.36
C SER A 5 37.43 20.69 4.38
N ARG A 6 37.22 21.99 4.13
CA ARG A 6 35.88 22.61 4.16
C ARG A 6 35.02 22.22 2.96
N TRP A 7 35.63 22.05 1.79
CA TRP A 7 34.93 21.65 0.56
C TRP A 7 34.51 20.18 0.60
N MET A 8 35.32 19.32 1.24
CA MET A 8 35.02 17.90 1.39
C MET A 8 33.80 17.65 2.27
N VAL A 9 33.64 18.43 3.35
CA VAL A 9 32.46 18.35 4.23
C VAL A 9 31.18 18.79 3.49
N LEU A 10 31.27 19.81 2.63
CA LEU A 10 30.13 20.28 1.84
C LEU A 10 29.68 19.24 0.80
N ALA A 11 30.63 18.56 0.15
CA ALA A 11 30.36 17.49 -0.80
C ALA A 11 29.70 16.27 -0.12
N CYS A 12 30.13 15.92 1.10
CA CYS A 12 29.51 14.85 1.88
C CYS A 12 28.08 15.20 2.32
N ALA A 13 27.80 16.46 2.68
CA ALA A 13 26.45 16.89 3.06
C ALA A 13 25.45 16.84 1.88
N ALA A 14 25.90 17.16 0.67
CA ALA A 14 25.08 17.07 -0.53
C ALA A 14 24.69 15.62 -0.90
N LEU A 15 25.58 14.66 -0.63
CA LEU A 15 25.32 13.23 -0.86
C LEU A 15 24.30 12.66 0.14
N SER A 16 24.21 13.21 1.36
CA SER A 16 23.23 12.77 2.37
C SER A 16 21.82 13.36 2.19
N ALA A 17 21.67 14.42 1.40
CA ALA A 17 20.38 15.08 1.20
C ALA A 17 19.44 14.37 0.20
N GLY A 18 19.92 13.31 -0.46
CA GLY A 18 19.16 12.54 -1.46
C GLY A 18 18.18 11.52 -0.89
N CYS A 19 18.16 11.29 0.43
CA CYS A 19 17.17 10.42 1.07
C CYS A 19 15.86 11.18 1.31
N GLY A 20 15.23 11.63 0.23
CA GLY A 20 13.84 12.07 0.28
C GLY A 20 12.97 10.86 0.56
N THR A 21 12.28 10.84 1.70
CA THR A 21 11.18 9.89 1.92
C THR A 21 10.23 10.04 0.76
N THR A 22 10.05 8.99 -0.05
CA THR A 22 8.98 8.94 -1.04
C THR A 22 7.68 9.19 -0.28
N GLY A 23 7.13 10.40 -0.42
CA GLY A 23 5.92 10.82 0.29
C GLY A 23 4.84 9.78 0.04
N SER A 24 4.19 9.35 1.13
CA SER A 24 3.01 8.47 1.19
C SER A 24 2.73 7.80 -0.15
N VAL A 25 3.43 6.69 -0.45
CA VAL A 25 2.90 5.74 -1.44
C VAL A 25 1.45 5.57 -1.06
N ASN A 26 0.53 5.92 -1.96
CA ASN A 26 -0.90 5.86 -1.75
C ASN A 26 -1.25 4.62 -0.90
N ASP A 27 -1.43 4.81 0.41
CA ASP A 27 -1.53 3.73 1.40
C ASP A 27 -2.88 3.05 1.19
N GLY A 28 -2.95 2.22 0.15
CA GLY A 28 -4.14 1.48 -0.21
C GLY A 28 -5.39 2.32 -0.50
N ALA A 29 -5.34 3.47 -1.19
CA ALA A 29 -6.59 4.01 -1.76
C ALA A 29 -7.11 3.01 -2.81
N GLY A 30 -7.98 2.11 -2.35
CA GLY A 30 -8.53 1.00 -3.10
C GLY A 30 -8.45 -0.36 -2.40
N TYR A 31 -7.58 -0.55 -1.41
CA TYR A 31 -7.52 -1.81 -0.67
C TYR A 31 -8.54 -1.81 0.47
N ALA A 32 -9.71 -2.37 0.19
CA ALA A 32 -10.81 -2.47 1.14
C ALA A 32 -11.55 -3.82 0.99
N ALA A 33 -12.37 -4.14 1.99
CA ALA A 33 -13.24 -5.30 1.93
C ALA A 33 -14.26 -5.13 0.79
N LEU A 34 -14.45 -6.19 0.01
CA LEU A 34 -15.46 -6.26 -1.04
C LEU A 34 -16.83 -6.55 -0.43
N THR A 35 -17.79 -5.67 -0.69
CA THR A 35 -19.19 -5.79 -0.27
C THR A 35 -20.12 -5.74 -1.48
N PRO A 36 -20.17 -6.82 -2.29
CA PRO A 36 -21.08 -6.86 -3.44
C PRO A 36 -22.55 -6.74 -2.99
N ALA A 37 -23.40 -6.18 -3.85
CA ALA A 37 -24.84 -6.18 -3.62
C ALA A 37 -25.37 -7.62 -3.51
N PRO A 38 -26.48 -7.87 -2.77
CA PRO A 38 -26.98 -9.22 -2.54
C PRO A 38 -27.22 -10.02 -3.84
N GLU A 39 -27.76 -9.36 -4.86
CA GLU A 39 -28.00 -9.96 -6.19
C GLU A 39 -26.69 -10.37 -6.88
N THR A 40 -25.67 -9.50 -6.84
CA THR A 40 -24.34 -9.81 -7.38
C THR A 40 -23.67 -10.94 -6.60
N ALA A 41 -23.78 -10.94 -5.28
CA ALA A 41 -23.24 -12.01 -4.44
C ALA A 41 -23.88 -13.37 -4.78
N ALA A 42 -25.21 -13.41 -4.89
CA ALA A 42 -25.94 -14.61 -5.29
C ALA A 42 -25.55 -15.08 -6.69
N TRP A 43 -25.39 -14.16 -7.64
CA TRP A 43 -24.95 -14.48 -8.99
C TRP A 43 -23.54 -15.10 -8.99
N ILE A 44 -22.58 -14.49 -8.29
CA ILE A 44 -21.21 -14.97 -8.18
C ILE A 44 -21.19 -16.37 -7.57
N VAL A 45 -21.91 -16.60 -6.48
CA VAL A 45 -21.96 -17.92 -5.82
C VAL A 45 -22.51 -18.99 -6.77
N ASN A 46 -23.51 -18.67 -7.59
CA ASN A 46 -24.15 -19.63 -8.49
C ASN A 46 -23.40 -19.87 -9.81
N HIS A 47 -22.64 -18.88 -10.30
CA HIS A 47 -22.04 -18.93 -11.64
C HIS A 47 -20.50 -18.98 -11.61
N ASP A 48 -19.86 -18.55 -10.53
CA ASP A 48 -18.41 -18.53 -10.38
C ASP A 48 -17.99 -18.78 -8.92
N GLU A 49 -18.15 -20.04 -8.49
CA GLU A 49 -17.77 -20.49 -7.15
C GLU A 49 -16.27 -20.25 -6.86
N ARG A 50 -15.40 -20.29 -7.89
CA ARG A 50 -13.97 -20.01 -7.73
C ARG A 50 -13.76 -18.55 -7.37
N PHE A 51 -14.39 -17.63 -8.07
CA PHE A 51 -14.32 -16.21 -7.74
C PHE A 51 -14.96 -15.92 -6.38
N ALA A 52 -16.07 -16.58 -6.03
CA ALA A 52 -16.68 -16.46 -4.70
C ALA A 52 -15.66 -16.78 -3.57
N ARG A 53 -14.90 -17.88 -3.72
CA ARG A 53 -13.83 -18.23 -2.77
C ARG A 53 -12.72 -17.19 -2.72
N GLN A 54 -12.35 -16.60 -3.86
CA GLN A 54 -11.34 -15.53 -3.91
C GLN A 54 -11.81 -14.27 -3.18
N VAL A 55 -13.08 -13.87 -3.33
CA VAL A 55 -13.66 -12.74 -2.59
C VAL A 55 -13.61 -12.99 -1.08
N VAL A 56 -13.93 -14.21 -0.63
CA VAL A 56 -13.83 -14.60 0.78
C VAL A 56 -12.38 -14.52 1.27
N ALA A 57 -11.43 -15.11 0.53
CA ALA A 57 -10.01 -15.09 0.90
C ALA A 57 -9.46 -13.66 0.95
N HIS A 58 -9.81 -12.82 -0.02
CA HIS A 58 -9.49 -11.39 -0.03
C HIS A 58 -10.00 -10.69 1.22
N ASN A 59 -11.29 -10.85 1.56
CA ASN A 59 -11.89 -10.22 2.73
C ASN A 59 -11.29 -10.71 4.05
N MET A 60 -10.94 -12.00 4.15
CA MET A 60 -10.24 -12.56 5.32
C MET A 60 -8.85 -11.93 5.51
N GLN A 61 -8.12 -11.72 4.42
CA GLN A 61 -6.81 -11.07 4.47
C GLN A 61 -6.95 -9.58 4.80
N CYS A 62 -7.89 -8.89 4.16
CA CYS A 62 -8.18 -7.48 4.43
C CYS A 62 -8.52 -7.24 5.90
N GLY A 63 -9.24 -8.16 6.55
CA GLY A 63 -9.54 -8.07 7.99
C GLY A 63 -8.33 -8.17 8.91
N LYS A 64 -7.20 -8.70 8.43
CA LYS A 64 -5.94 -8.84 9.18
C LYS A 64 -4.98 -7.67 8.94
N ASP A 65 -5.06 -7.06 7.77
CA ASP A 65 -4.10 -6.06 7.32
C ASP A 65 -4.47 -4.65 7.82
N GLU A 66 -3.55 -3.98 8.52
CA GLU A 66 -3.77 -2.63 9.06
C GLU A 66 -4.11 -1.60 7.98
N LEU A 67 -3.53 -1.77 6.79
CA LEU A 67 -3.74 -0.90 5.63
C LEU A 67 -5.18 -0.96 5.10
N CYS A 68 -5.84 -2.12 5.18
CA CYS A 68 -7.26 -2.24 4.80
C CYS A 68 -8.18 -1.42 5.71
N ARG A 69 -7.79 -1.26 6.99
CA ARG A 69 -8.58 -0.50 7.98
C ARG A 69 -8.40 1.00 7.85
N LYS A 70 -7.29 1.46 7.25
CA LYS A 70 -6.95 2.88 7.11
C LYS A 70 -7.88 3.65 6.15
N GLY A 71 -8.59 2.93 5.27
CA GLY A 71 -9.56 3.51 4.32
C GLY A 71 -11.01 3.58 4.83
N LYS A 72 -11.27 3.36 6.13
CA LYS A 72 -12.60 3.49 6.74
C LYS A 72 -12.78 4.79 7.52
#